data_AF-A0A524HH27-F1
#
_entry.id   AF-A0A524HH27-F1
#
_cell.length_a   1.000
_cell.length_b   1.000
_cell.length_c   1.000
_cell.angle_alpha   90.00
_cell.angle_beta   90.00
_cell.angle_gamma   90.00
#
_symmetry.space_group_name_H-M   'P 1'
#
loop_
_entity.id
_entity.type
_entity.pdbx_description
1 polymer ?
#
loop_
_entity_poly.entity_id
_entity_poly.type
_entity_poly.pdbx_seq_one_letter_code
_entity_poly.pdbx_strand_id
1 'polypeptide(L)' 'MSRSLKKGPFIDPKLLKKIDAMNERGEKKVIRSWSRASVIFPQLVGHTIAVHDGRRHVPIYIT' A
#
# COMPACT_ATOMS: atom_id res chain seq x y z
N MET A 1 14.22 -5.74 -1.41
CA MET A 1 14.13 -6.97 -0.59
C MET A 1 13.09 -7.88 -1.22
N SER A 2 13.53 -8.91 -1.92
CA SER A 2 12.65 -9.94 -2.46
C SER A 2 12.27 -10.91 -1.35
N ARG A 3 10.98 -11.21 -1.20
CA ARG A 3 10.51 -12.31 -0.33
C ARG A 3 10.71 -13.64 -1.07
N SER A 4 10.90 -14.72 -0.33
CA SER A 4 10.94 -16.07 -0.90
C SER A 4 9.62 -16.40 -1.61
N LEU A 5 9.68 -16.95 -2.83
CA LEU A 5 8.50 -17.33 -3.63
C LEU A 5 7.53 -18.24 -2.87
N LYS A 6 8.04 -19.16 -2.03
CA LYS A 6 7.20 -20.10 -1.26
C LYS A 6 6.25 -19.44 -0.26
N LYS A 7 6.57 -18.20 0.18
CA LYS A 7 5.81 -17.49 1.21
C LYS A 7 4.71 -16.58 0.65
N GLY A 8 4.60 -16.47 -0.67
CA GLY A 8 3.62 -15.63 -1.34
C GLY A 8 3.85 -14.11 -1.19
N PRO A 9 3.08 -13.30 -1.93
CA PRO A 9 3.07 -11.85 -1.78
C PRO A 9 2.55 -11.47 -0.40
N PHE A 10 3.12 -10.41 0.18
CA PHE A 10 2.74 -9.92 1.49
C PHE A 10 2.22 -8.50 1.38
N ILE A 11 1.18 -8.21 2.15
CA ILE A 11 0.71 -6.87 2.41
C ILE A 11 0.54 -6.70 3.91
N ASP A 12 0.88 -5.51 4.40
CA ASP A 12 0.62 -5.16 5.79
C ASP A 12 -0.90 -5.19 6.06
N PRO A 13 -1.38 -5.93 7.09
CA PRO A 13 -2.81 -6.04 7.36
C PRO A 13 -3.49 -4.70 7.68
N LYS A 14 -2.76 -3.72 8.25
CA LYS A 14 -3.32 -2.38 8.51
C LYS A 14 -3.43 -1.57 7.22
N LEU A 15 -2.50 -1.76 6.29
CA LEU A 15 -2.55 -1.13 4.97
C LEU A 15 -3.74 -1.67 4.17
N LEU A 16 -3.90 -3.00 4.15
CA LEU A 16 -5.01 -3.66 3.44
C LEU A 16 -6.37 -3.20 3.97
N LYS A 17 -6.60 -3.26 5.29
CA LYS A 17 -7.87 -2.81 5.92
C LYS A 17 -8.24 -1.37 5.58
N LYS A 18 -7.25 -0.46 5.49
CA LYS A 18 -7.51 0.95 5.14
C LYS A 18 -7.95 1.08 3.69
N ILE A 19 -7.34 0.31 2.79
CA ILE A 19 -7.64 0.34 1.36
C ILE A 19 -9.01 -0.27 1.10
N ASP A 20 -9.34 -1.39 1.74
CA ASP A 20 -10.67 -2.01 1.64
C ASP A 20 -11.77 -1.04 2.09
N ALA A 21 -11.60 -0.42 3.26
CA ALA A 21 -12.55 0.57 3.77
C ALA A 21 -12.68 1.81 2.86
N MET A 22 -11.62 2.19 2.16
CA MET A 22 -11.64 3.31 1.21
C MET A 22 -12.30 2.93 -0.12
N ASN A 23 -12.07 1.70 -0.59
CA ASN A 23 -12.73 1.14 -1.76
C ASN A 23 -14.24 1.04 -1.54
N GLU A 24 -14.68 0.58 -0.37
CA GLU A 24 -16.10 0.54 0.01
C GLU A 24 -16.75 1.93 0.02
N ARG A 25 -15.98 2.96 0.43
CA ARG A 25 -16.45 4.36 0.48
C ARG A 25 -16.29 5.12 -0.84
N GLY A 26 -15.58 4.56 -1.81
CA GLY A 26 -15.21 5.25 -3.06
C GLY A 26 -14.29 6.46 -2.87
N GLU A 27 -13.58 6.55 -1.73
CA GLU A 27 -12.73 7.70 -1.41
C GLU A 27 -11.27 7.50 -1.83
N LYS A 28 -10.68 8.50 -2.48
CA LYS A 28 -9.27 8.51 -2.88
C LYS A 28 -8.47 9.50 -2.03
N LYS A 29 -8.08 9.06 -0.84
CA LYS A 29 -7.25 9.82 0.11
C LYS A 29 -5.80 9.34 0.09
N VAL A 30 -4.87 10.21 0.44
CA VAL A 30 -3.45 9.84 0.54
C VAL A 30 -3.21 9.02 1.81
N ILE A 31 -2.75 7.78 1.65
CA ILE A 31 -2.45 6.88 2.78
C ILE A 31 -0.96 6.93 3.10
N ARG A 32 -0.59 7.27 4.34
CA ARG A 32 0.80 7.17 4.80
C ARG A 32 1.12 5.72 5.18
N SER A 33 2.20 5.18 4.62
CA SER A 33 2.68 3.82 4.88
C SER A 33 4.17 3.83 5.24
N TRP A 34 4.51 3.15 6.33
CA TRP A 34 5.88 2.80 6.69
C TRP A 34 6.27 1.39 6.18
N SER A 35 5.28 0.62 5.72
CA SER A 35 5.51 -0.74 5.25
C SER A 35 5.96 -0.75 3.79
N ARG A 36 7.28 -0.59 3.60
CA ARG A 36 7.95 -0.71 2.29
C ARG A 36 8.06 -2.16 1.79
N ALA A 37 7.66 -3.14 2.59
CA ALA A 37 7.72 -4.56 2.27
C ALA A 37 6.41 -5.10 1.66
N SER A 38 5.36 -4.25 1.59
CA SER A 38 4.08 -4.62 1.02
C SER A 38 4.15 -4.65 -0.51
N VAL A 39 3.56 -5.67 -1.10
CA VAL A 39 3.38 -5.82 -2.55
C VAL A 39 2.11 -5.07 -2.97
N ILE A 40 2.10 -4.55 -4.20
CA ILE A 40 0.93 -3.91 -4.78
C ILE A 40 -0.08 -4.99 -5.18
N PHE A 41 -1.26 -4.98 -4.56
CA PHE A 41 -2.41 -5.79 -4.96
C PHE A 41 -3.34 -5.01 -5.89
N PRO A 42 -4.17 -5.67 -6.71
CA PRO A 42 -5.10 -4.99 -7.63
C PRO A 42 -6.05 -4.00 -6.94
N GLN A 43 -6.41 -4.26 -5.68
CA GLN A 43 -7.26 -3.39 -4.86
C GLN A 43 -6.63 -2.01 -4.55
N LEU A 44 -5.32 -1.87 -4.75
CA LEU A 44 -4.58 -0.63 -4.50
C LEU A 44 -4.52 0.28 -5.74
N VAL A 45 -4.95 -0.21 -6.90
CA VAL A 45 -4.93 0.57 -8.14
C VAL A 45 -5.86 1.78 -8.01
N GLY A 46 -5.36 2.95 -8.39
CA GLY A 46 -6.08 4.22 -8.27
C GLY A 46 -5.94 4.92 -6.92
N HIS A 47 -5.15 4.37 -5.98
CA HIS A 47 -4.83 5.01 -4.70
C HIS A 47 -3.48 5.70 -4.72
N THR A 48 -3.35 6.75 -3.92
CA THR A 48 -2.07 7.42 -3.66
C THR A 48 -1.53 6.99 -2.31
N ILE A 49 -0.37 6.34 -2.29
CA ILE A 49 0.29 5.88 -1.07
C ILE A 49 1.56 6.70 -0.86
N ALA A 50 1.63 7.39 0.27
CA ALA A 50 2.81 8.08 0.72
C ALA A 50 3.72 7.10 1.47
N VAL A 51 4.75 6.58 0.78
CA VAL A 51 5.67 5.56 1.31
C VAL A 51 6.86 6.21 2.00
N HIS A 52 7.21 5.74 3.20
CA HIS A 52 8.37 6.25 3.92
C HIS A 52 9.69 5.75 3.32
N ASP A 53 10.57 6.68 2.93
CA ASP A 53 11.91 6.38 2.36
C ASP A 53 13.04 6.36 3.42
N GLY A 54 12.74 6.67 4.68
CA GLY A 54 13.70 6.83 5.78
C GLY A 54 13.95 8.28 6.20
N ARG A 55 13.49 9.26 5.41
CA ARG A 55 13.55 10.70 5.74
C ARG A 55 12.19 11.36 5.65
N ARG A 56 11.41 11.05 4.62
CA ARG A 56 10.10 11.64 4.33
C ARG A 56 9.12 10.59 3.80
N HIS A 57 7.86 10.98 3.66
CA HIS A 57 6.86 10.16 2.98
C HIS A 57 6.71 10.66 1.54
N VAL A 58 7.04 9.81 0.58
CA VAL A 58 6.99 10.13 -0.85
C VAL A 58 5.64 9.67 -1.39
N PRO A 59 4.77 10.57 -1.87
CA PRO A 59 3.49 10.20 -2.46
C PRO A 59 3.71 9.53 -3.82
N ILE A 60 3.19 8.31 -3.96
CA ILE A 60 3.26 7.51 -5.19
C ILE A 60 1.83 7.16 -5.58
N TYR A 61 1.44 7.49 -6.80
CA TYR A 61 0.17 7.08 -7.38
C TYR A 61 0.33 5.70 -8.02
N ILE A 62 -0.59 4.78 -7.71
CA ILE A 62 -0.57 3.41 -8.23
C ILE A 62 -1.50 3.32 -9.44
N THR A 63 -0.90 3.03 -10.59
CA THR A 63 -1.58 2.78 -11.88
C THR A 63 -1.86 1.31 -12.12
#